data_AF-J8EMU6-F1
#
_entry.id   AF-J8EMU6-F1
#
_cell.length_a   1.000
_cell.length_b   1.000
_cell.length_c   1.000
_cell.angle_alpha   90.00
_cell.angle_beta   90.00
_cell.angle_gamma   90.00
#
_symmetry.space_group_name_H-M   'P 1'
#
loop_
_entity.id
_entity.type
_entity.pdbx_description
1 polymer ?
#
loop_
_entity_poly.entity_id
_entity_poly.type
_entity_poly.pdbx_seq_one_letter_code
_entity_poly.pdbx_strand_id
1 'polypeptide(L)'
;MEEVKEPRSTLEIGVTVDTDEAEIKLERLKKATEGCTKAFEELGDAITSFGTLIQVPDGKEIAKSVEKELDQLAKYRAHTNS
;
A
#
# COMPACT_ATOMS: atom_id res chain seq x y z
N MET A 1 45.88 -24.06 -59.31
CA MET A 1 45.11 -23.75 -58.10
C MET A 1 43.66 -23.75 -58.51
N GLU A 2 42.95 -24.85 -58.25
CA GLU A 2 41.50 -24.89 -58.41
C GLU A 2 40.87 -24.60 -57.05
N GLU A 3 40.04 -23.56 -56.98
CA GLU A 3 39.22 -23.27 -55.80
C GLU A 3 38.15 -24.35 -55.67
N VAL A 4 38.31 -25.21 -54.67
CA VAL A 4 37.31 -26.22 -54.30
C VAL A 4 36.12 -25.48 -53.69
N LYS A 5 35.05 -25.29 -54.47
CA LYS A 5 33.77 -24.78 -53.96
C LYS A 5 33.06 -25.89 -53.18
N GLU A 6 33.16 -25.83 -51.86
CA GLU A 6 32.40 -26.72 -50.98
C GLU A 6 30.89 -26.51 -51.14
N PRO A 7 30.08 -27.59 -51.14
CA PRO A 7 28.63 -27.49 -51.25
C PRO A 7 28.06 -26.92 -49.94
N ARG A 8 27.76 -25.61 -49.92
CA ARG A 8 27.03 -24.99 -48.81
C ARG A 8 25.54 -25.22 -48.99
N SER A 9 24.95 -25.96 -48.05
CA SER A 9 23.50 -26.11 -47.95
C SER A 9 23.00 -25.22 -46.81
N THR A 10 22.06 -24.32 -47.10
CA THR A 10 21.42 -23.46 -46.10
C THR A 10 20.17 -24.15 -45.57
N LEU A 11 20.09 -24.37 -44.26
CA LEU A 11 18.89 -24.85 -43.58
C LEU A 11 18.24 -23.69 -42.84
N GLU A 12 17.00 -23.38 -43.19
CA GLU A 12 16.19 -22.37 -42.52
C GLU A 12 15.15 -23.07 -41.65
N ILE A 13 15.16 -22.78 -40.35
CA ILE A 13 14.25 -23.39 -39.37
C ILE A 13 13.34 -22.30 -38.84
N GLY A 14 12.04 -22.43 -39.10
CA GLY A 14 11.01 -21.61 -38.49
C GLY A 14 10.56 -22.22 -37.16
N VAL A 15 10.56 -21.42 -36.10
CA VAL A 15 10.01 -21.79 -34.79
C VAL A 15 8.77 -20.95 -34.53
N THR A 16 7.62 -21.59 -34.39
CA THR A 16 6.36 -20.97 -33.97
C THR A 16 6.08 -21.32 -32.52
N VAL A 17 5.82 -20.32 -31.69
CA VAL A 17 5.44 -20.46 -30.29
C VAL A 17 4.01 -19.98 -30.13
N ASP A 18 3.14 -20.84 -29.61
CA ASP A 18 1.78 -20.48 -29.23
C ASP A 18 1.83 -19.72 -27.90
N THR A 19 1.35 -18.48 -27.91
CA THR A 19 1.33 -17.58 -26.76
C THR A 19 -0.09 -17.32 -26.23
N ASP A 20 -1.12 -17.92 -26.83
CA ASP A 20 -2.52 -17.60 -26.53
C ASP A 20 -2.86 -17.91 -25.07
N GLU A 21 -2.40 -19.05 -24.56
CA GLU A 21 -2.62 -19.42 -23.16
C GLU A 21 -1.88 -18.50 -22.18
N ALA A 22 -0.68 -18.03 -22.54
CA ALA A 22 0.08 -17.09 -21.73
C ALA A 22 -0.62 -15.74 -21.67
N GLU A 23 -1.17 -15.27 -22.78
CA GLU A 23 -1.92 -14.02 -22.87
C GLU A 23 -3.19 -14.07 -22.00
N ILE A 24 -3.95 -15.16 -22.06
CA ILE A 24 -5.14 -15.35 -21.21
C ILE A 24 -4.77 -15.33 -19.72
N LYS A 25 -3.66 -15.99 -19.33
CA LYS A 25 -3.19 -16.00 -17.93
C LYS A 25 -2.76 -14.60 -17.48
N LEU A 26 -2.07 -13.85 -18.33
CA LEU A 26 -1.67 -12.47 -18.06
C LEU A 26 -2.89 -11.55 -17.88
N GLU A 27 -3.92 -11.69 -18.72
CA GLU A 27 -5.13 -10.87 -18.63
C GLU A 27 -5.88 -11.13 -17.30
N ARG A 28 -5.97 -12.39 -16.88
CA ARG A 28 -6.55 -12.77 -15.58
C ARG A 28 -5.77 -12.18 -14.41
N LEU A 29 -4.44 -12.27 -14.46
CA LEU A 29 -3.56 -11.71 -13.43
C LEU A 29 -3.72 -10.19 -13.34
N LYS A 30 -3.80 -9.50 -14.49
CA LYS A 30 -4.02 -8.06 -14.55
C LYS A 30 -5.34 -7.67 -13.89
N LYS A 31 -6.45 -8.33 -14.23
CA LYS A 31 -7.76 -8.07 -13.63
C LYS A 31 -7.77 -8.29 -12.11
N ALA A 32 -7.14 -9.36 -11.64
CA ALA A 32 -7.02 -9.61 -10.20
C ALA A 32 -6.21 -8.51 -9.50
N THR A 33 -5.11 -8.08 -10.11
CA THR A 33 -4.25 -7.03 -9.54
C THR A 33 -4.97 -5.67 -9.47
N GLU A 34 -5.70 -5.30 -10.53
CA GLU A 34 -6.53 -4.08 -10.54
C GLU A 34 -7.63 -4.12 -9.47
N GLY A 35 -8.25 -5.29 -9.26
CA GLY A 35 -9.25 -5.49 -8.20
C GLY A 35 -8.66 -5.31 -6.79
N CYS A 36 -7.48 -5.88 -6.55
CA CYS A 36 -6.77 -5.72 -5.29
C CYS A 36 -6.41 -4.25 -5.01
N THR A 37 -5.88 -3.52 -6.01
CA THR A 37 -5.54 -2.10 -5.86
C THR A 37 -6.74 -1.28 -5.39
N LYS A 38 -7.90 -1.46 -6.04
CA LYS A 38 -9.13 -0.75 -5.65
C LYS A 38 -9.57 -1.08 -4.22
N ALA A 39 -9.51 -2.35 -3.83
CA ALA A 39 -9.86 -2.75 -2.48
C ALA A 39 -8.93 -2.12 -1.42
N PHE A 40 -7.64 -1.97 -1.72
CA PHE A 40 -6.70 -1.29 -0.82
C PHE A 40 -6.94 0.23 -0.76
N GLU A 41 -7.29 0.87 -1.87
CA GLU A 41 -7.68 2.29 -1.89
C GLU A 41 -8.94 2.52 -1.04
N GLU A 42 -10.00 1.73 -1.25
CA GLU A 42 -11.23 1.81 -0.46
C GLU A 42 -10.99 1.56 1.04
N LEU A 43 -10.10 0.62 1.37
CA LEU A 43 -9.71 0.36 2.75
C LEU A 43 -8.97 1.57 3.36
N GLY A 44 -8.05 2.19 2.61
CA GLY A 44 -7.34 3.39 3.04
C GLY A 44 -8.27 4.57 3.30
N ASP A 45 -9.24 4.77 2.42
CA ASP A 45 -10.28 5.80 2.56
C ASP A 45 -11.17 5.54 3.77
N ALA A 46 -11.57 4.28 3.99
CA ALA A 46 -12.35 3.89 5.16
C ALA A 46 -11.57 4.10 6.47
N ILE A 47 -10.28 3.76 6.50
CA ILE A 47 -9.41 4.01 7.67
C ILE A 47 -9.25 5.50 7.93
N THR A 48 -9.03 6.31 6.90
CA THR A 48 -8.92 7.77 7.03
C THR A 48 -10.22 8.37 7.55
N SER A 49 -11.35 7.94 7.00
CA SER A 49 -12.68 8.34 7.47
C SER A 49 -12.93 7.93 8.92
N PHE A 50 -12.50 6.73 9.31
CA PHE A 50 -12.59 6.28 10.70
C PHE A 50 -11.65 7.02 11.65
N GLY A 51 -10.42 7.31 11.22
CA GLY A 51 -9.44 8.08 11.97
C GLY A 51 -9.85 9.53 12.20
N THR A 52 -10.61 10.12 11.26
CA THR A 52 -11.21 11.45 11.47
C THR A 52 -12.39 11.43 12.46
N LEU A 53 -13.14 10.32 12.54
CA LEU A 53 -14.20 10.15 13.54
C LEU A 53 -13.64 9.90 14.95
N ILE A 54 -12.52 9.19 15.06
CA ILE A 54 -11.81 9.02 16.32
C ILE A 54 -10.73 10.10 16.45
N GLN A 55 -11.15 11.33 16.76
CA GLN A 55 -10.25 12.31 17.35
C GLN A 55 -9.89 11.85 18.77
N VAL A 56 -8.95 10.92 18.90
CA VAL A 56 -8.32 10.64 20.19
C VAL A 56 -7.58 11.91 20.56
N PRO A 57 -7.91 12.57 21.70
CA PRO A 57 -7.13 13.71 22.14
C PRO A 57 -5.70 13.24 22.32
N ASP A 58 -4.74 13.99 21.76
CA ASP A 58 -3.32 13.70 21.97
C ASP A 58 -3.07 13.52 23.47
N GLY A 59 -2.43 12.42 23.86
CA GLY A 59 -2.14 12.12 25.26
C GLY A 59 -1.43 13.26 25.98
N LYS A 60 -0.70 14.10 25.22
CA LYS A 60 -0.07 15.32 25.72
C LYS A 60 -1.08 16.41 26.11
N GLU A 61 -2.17 16.56 25.37
CA GLU A 61 -3.24 17.52 25.68
C GLU A 61 -4.11 17.05 26.86
N ILE A 62 -4.30 15.73 26.98
CA ILE A 62 -4.95 15.13 28.16
C ILE A 62 -4.10 15.38 29.41
N ALA A 63 -2.79 15.11 29.35
CA ALA A 63 -1.87 15.32 30.47
C ALA A 63 -1.87 16.79 30.95
N LYS A 64 -1.81 17.75 30.02
CA LYS A 64 -1.88 19.18 30.35
C LYS A 64 -3.21 19.58 31.01
N SER A 65 -4.34 19.03 30.53
CA SER A 65 -5.65 19.32 31.14
C SER A 65 -5.72 18.79 32.57
N VAL A 66 -5.24 17.57 32.80
CA VAL A 66 -5.21 16.96 34.13
C VAL A 66 -4.31 17.74 35.09
N GLU A 67 -3.10 18.15 34.66
CA GLU A 67 -2.20 18.97 35.47
C GLU A 67 -2.86 20.30 35.87
N LYS A 68 -3.55 20.96 34.92
CA LYS A 68 -4.24 22.23 35.17
C LYS A 68 -5.38 22.09 36.19
N GLU A 69 -6.17 21.01 36.10
CA GLU A 69 -7.23 20.73 37.08
C GLU A 69 -6.65 20.42 38.47
N LEU A 70 -5.56 19.66 38.52
CA LEU A 70 -4.88 19.33 39.78
C LEU A 70 -4.35 20.59 40.50
N ASP A 71 -3.75 21.51 39.76
CA ASP A 71 -3.28 22.80 40.26
C ASP A 71 -4.42 23.68 40.78
N GLN A 72 -5.56 23.69 40.10
CA GLN A 72 -6.75 24.42 40.55
C GLN A 72 -7.32 23.83 41.85
N LEU A 73 -7.36 22.50 41.95
CA LEU A 73 -7.83 21.80 43.14
C LEU A 73 -6.92 22.08 44.35
N ALA A 74 -5.61 22.07 44.14
CA ALA A 74 -4.62 22.41 45.17
C ALA A 74 -4.81 23.85 45.68
N LYS A 75 -5.03 24.81 44.77
CA LYS A 75 -5.31 26.20 45.11
C LYS A 75 -6.62 26.36 45.88
N TYR A 76 -7.69 25.69 45.46
CA TYR A 76 -8.98 25.74 46.16
C TYR A 76 -8.87 25.18 47.58
N ARG A 77 -8.22 24.02 47.72
CA ARG A 77 -8.00 23.37 49.03
C ARG A 77 -7.17 24.24 49.99
N ALA A 78 -6.20 24.98 49.47
CA ALA A 78 -5.41 25.91 50.28
C ALA A 78 -6.22 27.12 50.77
N HIS A 79 -7.21 27.58 49.98
CA HIS A 79 -8.09 28.69 50.36
C HIS A 79 -9.22 28.27 51.31
N THR A 80 -9.68 27.02 51.26
CA THR A 80 -10.76 26.53 52.15
C THR A 80 -10.27 26.08 53.52
N ASN A 81 -8.97 25.85 53.70
CA ASN A 81 -8.36 25.40 54.96
C ASN A 81 -7.63 26.53 55.72
N SER A 82 -7.83 27.79 55.30
CA SER A 82 -7.30 28.99 55.97
C SER A 82 -8.43 29.79 56.63
#